data_AF-A0A2S1SG48-F1
#
_entry.id   AF-A0A2S1SG48-F1
#
_cell.length_a   1.000
_cell.length_b   1.000
_cell.length_c   1.000
_cell.angle_alpha   90.00
_cell.angle_beta   90.00
_cell.angle_gamma   90.00
#
_symmetry.space_group_name_H-M   'P 1'
#
loop_
_entity.id
_entity.type
_entity.pdbx_description
1 polymer ?
#
loop_
_entity_poly.entity_id
_entity_poly.type
_entity_poly.pdbx_seq_one_letter_code
_entity_poly.pdbx_strand_id
1 'polypeptide(L)'
;MQRIFAFLSCCLILSCCNTKSAVLSKNDNAVLQSACPGDGVCTIAQKQNKSVSVLEDEYGNLNYKLEDSPSKSVYIITYNRNVPKDVQDGTYREEIIFESENSNKSSVMEGEALQNARLLFGRFCYCKGQTGYYRINQGIIRVSGDDKKRVFSVDFTNPKTPQVLSSVKFTVRL
;
A
#
# COMPACT_ATOMS: atom_id res chain seq x y z
N MET A 1 28.76 29.34 -55.71
CA MET A 1 27.61 29.98 -55.03
C MET A 1 27.41 29.29 -53.68
N GLN A 2 27.98 29.87 -52.63
CA GLN A 2 27.71 29.52 -51.23
C GLN A 2 26.32 30.02 -50.85
N ARG A 3 25.53 29.19 -50.16
CA ARG A 3 24.47 29.66 -49.29
C ARG A 3 24.64 28.98 -47.93
N ILE A 4 25.40 29.68 -47.10
CA ILE A 4 25.33 29.58 -45.63
C ILE A 4 24.02 30.24 -45.23
N PHE A 5 23.17 29.51 -44.51
CA PHE A 5 22.18 30.12 -43.62
C PHE A 5 22.29 29.44 -42.26
N ALA A 6 22.62 30.28 -41.29
CA ALA A 6 22.82 29.97 -39.90
C ALA A 6 21.49 29.95 -39.14
N PHE A 7 21.56 29.33 -37.96
CA PHE A 7 20.80 29.66 -36.74
C PHE A 7 19.29 29.36 -36.75
N LEU A 8 18.86 28.39 -35.94
CA LEU A 8 18.37 28.69 -34.58
C LEU A 8 18.07 27.38 -33.83
N SER A 9 18.83 27.17 -32.76
CA SER A 9 18.56 26.23 -31.69
C SER A 9 17.14 26.45 -31.12
N CYS A 10 16.32 25.40 -31.08
CA CYS A 10 15.25 25.29 -30.10
C CYS A 10 15.38 23.95 -29.38
N CYS A 11 16.22 23.95 -28.33
CA CYS A 11 16.04 23.06 -27.20
C CYS A 11 14.66 23.31 -26.58
N LEU A 12 13.77 22.33 -26.65
CA LEU A 12 12.70 22.18 -25.66
C LEU A 12 12.89 20.86 -24.93
N ILE A 13 13.71 21.01 -23.90
CA ILE A 13 13.86 20.19 -22.71
C ILE A 13 12.51 19.84 -22.06
N LEU A 14 12.44 18.57 -21.64
CA LEU A 14 11.87 18.06 -20.39
C LEU A 14 10.40 18.37 -20.10
N SER A 15 9.57 17.32 -20.18
CA SER A 15 8.46 17.18 -19.24
C SER A 15 8.34 15.72 -18.79
N CYS A 16 9.28 15.30 -17.91
CA CYS A 16 8.99 14.24 -16.97
C CYS A 16 7.93 14.79 -16.01
N CYS A 17 6.66 14.46 -16.27
CA CYS A 17 5.58 14.73 -15.34
C CYS A 17 5.74 13.78 -14.15
N ASN A 18 6.46 14.22 -13.12
CA ASN A 18 6.30 13.67 -11.78
C ASN A 18 5.01 14.24 -11.21
N THR A 19 3.87 13.70 -11.64
CA THR A 19 2.60 13.89 -10.95
C THR A 19 2.74 13.23 -9.58
N LYS A 20 3.02 14.05 -8.57
CA LYS A 20 2.82 13.67 -7.18
C LYS A 20 1.31 13.50 -7.00
N SER A 21 0.81 12.27 -7.13
CA SER A 21 -0.57 11.95 -6.79
C SER A 21 -0.86 12.45 -5.38
N ALA A 22 -1.96 13.19 -5.22
CA ALA A 22 -2.35 13.78 -3.95
C ALA A 22 -2.54 12.67 -2.90
N VAL A 23 -1.66 12.66 -1.90
CA VAL A 23 -1.74 11.76 -0.74
C VAL A 23 -2.75 12.35 0.24
N LEU A 24 -3.98 11.84 0.23
CA LEU A 24 -4.96 12.13 1.27
C LEU A 24 -4.80 11.10 2.39
N SER A 25 -3.94 11.42 3.35
CA SER A 25 -3.90 10.68 4.60
C SER A 25 -5.15 11.04 5.41
N LYS A 26 -6.00 10.05 5.73
CA LYS A 26 -7.20 10.27 6.55
C LYS A 26 -6.85 10.43 8.05
N ASN A 27 -5.56 10.47 8.37
CA ASN A 27 -4.99 10.62 9.70
C ASN A 27 -3.70 11.46 9.57
N ASP A 28 -3.63 12.60 10.28
CA ASP A 28 -2.51 13.56 10.18
C ASP A 28 -1.14 12.96 10.56
N ASN A 29 -1.15 11.80 11.21
CA ASN A 29 0.04 11.15 11.74
C ASN A 29 0.72 10.17 10.76
N ALA A 30 0.09 9.79 9.64
CA ALA A 30 0.69 8.87 8.67
C ALA A 30 1.03 9.56 7.36
N VAL A 31 2.22 9.32 6.81
CA VAL A 31 2.70 9.91 5.55
C VAL A 31 3.23 8.81 4.64
N LEU A 32 2.61 8.65 3.48
CA LEU A 32 3.11 7.77 2.42
C LEU A 32 4.43 8.33 1.85
N GLN A 33 5.45 7.50 1.79
CA GLN A 33 6.77 7.84 1.25
C GLN A 33 7.03 7.22 -0.12
N SER A 34 6.47 6.03 -0.38
CA SER A 34 6.51 5.40 -1.70
C SER A 34 5.59 6.12 -2.69
N ALA A 35 5.85 5.94 -3.98
CA ALA A 35 4.93 6.39 -5.01
C ALA A 35 3.60 5.62 -4.90
N CYS A 36 2.48 6.35 -4.97
CA CYS A 36 1.18 5.74 -5.25
C CYS A 36 1.05 5.59 -6.78
N PRO A 37 0.40 4.53 -7.28
CA PRO A 37 0.11 4.43 -8.71
C PRO A 37 -0.62 5.68 -9.24
N GLY A 38 -0.17 6.18 -10.40
CA GLY A 38 -0.59 7.48 -10.93
C GLY A 38 -2.05 7.56 -11.36
N ASP A 39 -2.70 6.42 -11.56
CA ASP A 39 -4.10 6.27 -11.93
C ASP A 39 -5.05 6.16 -10.73
N GLY A 40 -4.58 6.43 -9.50
CA GLY A 40 -5.42 6.35 -8.32
C GLY A 40 -4.91 7.13 -7.12
N VAL A 41 -5.52 6.84 -5.97
CA VAL A 41 -5.26 7.51 -4.69
C VAL A 41 -4.97 6.47 -3.62
N CYS A 42 -3.91 6.70 -2.86
CA CYS A 42 -3.52 5.85 -1.74
C CYS A 42 -3.83 6.55 -0.43
N THR A 43 -4.39 5.81 0.52
CA THR A 43 -4.66 6.28 1.89
C THR A 43 -4.05 5.31 2.90
N ILE A 44 -3.72 5.82 4.09
CA ILE A 44 -3.18 5.01 5.19
C ILE A 44 -4.05 5.24 6.42
N ALA A 45 -4.43 4.15 7.08
CA ALA A 45 -5.11 4.18 8.37
C ALA A 45 -4.32 3.35 9.39
N GLN A 46 -4.01 3.95 10.54
CA GLN A 46 -3.54 3.25 11.72
C GLN A 46 -4.72 3.00 12.67
N LYS A 47 -4.85 1.76 13.15
CA LYS A 47 -5.75 1.36 14.22
C LYS A 47 -4.90 1.00 15.43
N GLN A 48 -4.74 1.96 16.33
CA GLN A 48 -3.97 1.78 17.56
C GLN A 48 -4.66 0.79 18.49
N ASN A 49 -3.85 0.07 19.27
CA ASN A 49 -4.31 -0.91 20.27
C ASN A 49 -5.21 -1.99 19.68
N LYS A 50 -4.93 -2.41 18.43
CA LYS A 50 -5.68 -3.44 17.72
C LYS A 50 -4.77 -4.52 17.16
N SER A 51 -5.33 -5.71 16.99
CA SER A 51 -4.76 -6.85 16.24
C SER A 51 -5.77 -7.36 15.19
N VAL A 52 -5.30 -8.15 14.22
CA VAL A 52 -6.09 -8.64 13.07
C VAL A 52 -6.48 -10.10 13.28
N SER A 53 -7.74 -10.42 13.57
CA SER A 53 -8.21 -11.81 13.60
C SER A 53 -8.59 -12.26 12.19
N VAL A 54 -7.81 -13.14 11.58
CA VAL A 54 -8.07 -13.64 10.21
C VAL A 54 -9.10 -14.77 10.29
N LEU A 55 -10.21 -14.59 9.60
CA LEU A 55 -11.31 -15.55 9.54
C LEU A 55 -11.38 -16.17 8.14
N GLU A 56 -11.84 -17.41 8.08
CA GLU A 56 -12.06 -18.13 6.84
C GLU A 56 -13.49 -18.68 6.89
N ASP A 57 -14.26 -18.46 5.81
CA ASP A 57 -15.60 -19.03 5.70
C ASP A 57 -15.57 -20.48 5.21
N GLU A 58 -16.75 -21.11 5.15
CA GLU A 58 -16.91 -22.50 4.68
C GLU A 58 -16.49 -22.72 3.21
N TYR A 59 -16.34 -21.64 2.45
CA TYR A 59 -15.91 -21.65 1.04
C TYR A 59 -14.42 -21.28 0.88
N GLY A 60 -13.69 -21.09 1.97
CA GLY A 60 -12.27 -20.72 1.97
C GLY A 60 -12.00 -19.24 1.70
N ASN A 61 -13.02 -18.38 1.69
CA ASN A 61 -12.81 -16.94 1.55
C ASN A 61 -12.34 -16.34 2.86
N LEU A 62 -11.31 -15.50 2.76
CA LEU A 62 -10.75 -14.83 3.92
C LEU A 62 -11.50 -13.53 4.22
N ASN A 63 -11.64 -13.25 5.51
CA ASN A 63 -12.05 -11.98 6.06
C ASN A 63 -11.17 -11.65 7.27
N TYR A 64 -11.29 -10.45 7.83
CA TYR A 64 -10.64 -10.11 9.09
C TYR A 64 -11.56 -9.34 10.03
N LYS A 65 -11.30 -9.47 11.32
CA LYS A 65 -11.86 -8.62 12.37
C LYS A 65 -10.72 -7.93 13.12
N LEU A 66 -11.02 -6.78 13.70
CA LEU A 66 -10.09 -6.11 14.60
C LEU A 66 -10.43 -6.47 16.04
N GLU A 67 -9.44 -6.92 16.79
CA GLU A 67 -9.55 -7.25 18.21
C GLU A 67 -8.70 -6.29 19.04
N ASP A 68 -9.11 -6.02 20.29
CA ASP A 68 -8.32 -5.21 21.20
C ASP A 68 -6.97 -5.87 21.52
N SER A 69 -5.90 -5.10 21.37
CA SER A 69 -4.54 -5.54 21.66
C SER A 69 -3.67 -4.34 22.02
N PRO A 70 -3.52 -3.99 23.31
CA PRO A 70 -2.76 -2.82 23.76
C PRO A 70 -1.30 -2.80 23.29
N SER A 71 -0.70 -3.96 23.02
CA SER A 71 0.68 -4.05 22.56
C SER A 71 0.85 -3.88 21.05
N LYS A 72 -0.24 -3.78 20.26
CA LYS A 72 -0.17 -3.81 18.79
C LYS A 72 -0.93 -2.65 18.15
N SER A 73 -0.59 -2.37 16.89
CA SER A 73 -1.34 -1.52 15.98
C SER A 73 -1.54 -2.24 14.65
N VAL A 74 -2.70 -1.99 14.01
CA VAL A 74 -2.97 -2.46 12.65
C VAL A 74 -2.82 -1.31 11.67
N TYR A 75 -2.16 -1.57 10.55
CA TYR A 75 -1.99 -0.62 9.46
C TYR A 75 -2.77 -1.12 8.25
N ILE A 76 -3.59 -0.23 7.68
CA ILE A 76 -4.39 -0.50 6.49
C ILE A 76 -4.00 0.54 5.45
N ILE A 77 -3.39 0.08 4.36
CA ILE A 77 -3.06 0.89 3.20
C ILE A 77 -4.08 0.56 2.12
N THR A 78 -4.75 1.57 1.59
CA THR A 78 -5.78 1.38 0.57
C THR A 78 -5.41 2.17 -0.69
N TYR A 79 -5.33 1.49 -1.82
CA TYR A 79 -5.27 2.12 -3.15
C TYR A 79 -6.65 2.02 -3.81
N ASN A 80 -7.19 3.14 -4.26
CA ASN A 80 -8.40 3.20 -5.07
C ASN A 80 -8.04 3.76 -6.45
N ARG A 81 -8.36 3.03 -7.51
CA ARG A 81 -8.20 3.54 -8.88
C ARG A 81 -9.22 4.65 -9.14
N ASN A 82 -8.81 5.68 -9.86
CA ASN A 82 -9.69 6.71 -10.35
C ASN A 82 -10.60 6.11 -11.45
N VAL A 83 -11.91 6.17 -11.23
CA VAL A 83 -12.91 5.66 -12.18
C VAL A 83 -13.65 6.85 -12.80
N PRO A 84 -13.76 6.94 -14.14
CA PRO A 84 -14.58 7.98 -14.77
C PRO A 84 -16.04 7.90 -14.31
N LYS A 85 -16.72 9.04 -14.24
CA LYS A 85 -18.03 9.19 -13.58
C LYS A 85 -19.18 8.36 -14.18
N ASP A 86 -19.00 7.76 -15.34
CA ASP A 86 -20.05 7.04 -16.07
C ASP A 86 -19.65 5.59 -16.42
N VAL A 87 -18.62 5.05 -15.77
CA VAL A 87 -18.19 3.65 -15.96
C VAL A 87 -18.77 2.78 -14.85
N GLN A 88 -19.85 2.06 -15.18
CA GLN A 88 -20.40 1.03 -14.31
C GLN A 88 -19.40 -0.11 -14.10
N ASP A 89 -19.35 -0.66 -12.89
CA ASP A 89 -18.47 -1.77 -12.49
C ASP A 89 -16.96 -1.54 -12.68
N GLY A 90 -16.54 -0.29 -12.96
CA GLY A 90 -15.13 0.09 -13.11
C GLY A 90 -14.34 0.20 -11.80
N THR A 91 -14.98 -0.08 -10.65
CA THR A 91 -14.34 0.07 -9.34
C THR A 91 -13.20 -0.91 -9.16
N TYR A 92 -12.07 -0.40 -8.66
CA TYR A 92 -10.89 -1.17 -8.33
C TYR A 92 -10.27 -0.63 -7.05
N ARG A 93 -10.09 -1.52 -6.07
CA ARG A 93 -9.44 -1.21 -4.81
C ARG A 93 -8.50 -2.35 -4.40
N GLU A 94 -7.34 -1.97 -3.89
CA GLU A 94 -6.42 -2.87 -3.21
C GLU A 94 -6.22 -2.43 -1.77
N GLU A 95 -6.04 -3.41 -0.89
CA GLU A 95 -5.75 -3.20 0.52
C GLU A 95 -4.53 -4.01 0.95
N ILE A 96 -3.63 -3.39 1.71
CA ILE A 96 -2.55 -4.07 2.42
C ILE A 96 -2.82 -3.89 3.90
N ILE A 97 -3.03 -5.00 4.61
CA ILE A 97 -3.35 -5.01 6.04
C ILE A 97 -2.31 -5.83 6.77
N PHE A 98 -1.74 -5.28 7.84
CA PHE A 98 -0.86 -6.02 8.73
C PHE A 98 -0.85 -5.41 10.12
N GLU A 99 -0.47 -6.21 11.11
CA GLU A 99 -0.23 -5.76 12.48
C GLU A 99 1.26 -5.66 12.78
N SER A 100 1.59 -4.79 13.72
CA SER A 100 2.92 -4.70 14.31
C SER A 100 2.82 -4.36 15.78
N GLU A 101 3.77 -4.87 16.57
CA GLU A 101 3.96 -4.45 17.96
C GLU A 101 4.16 -2.93 18.04
N ASN A 102 3.68 -2.31 19.11
CA ASN A 102 3.84 -0.90 19.48
C ASN A 102 5.24 -0.62 20.07
N SER A 103 6.23 -1.44 19.72
CA SER A 103 7.61 -1.28 20.16
C SER A 103 8.37 -0.31 19.28
N ASN A 104 9.32 0.41 19.88
CA ASN A 104 10.24 1.30 19.15
C ASN A 104 11.47 0.53 18.61
N LYS A 105 11.52 -0.80 18.81
CA LYS A 105 12.57 -1.65 18.26
C LYS A 105 12.39 -1.80 16.76
N SER A 106 13.50 -1.69 16.03
CA SER A 106 13.54 -2.08 14.63
C SER A 106 13.34 -3.58 14.49
N SER A 107 12.62 -4.01 13.45
CA SER A 107 12.37 -5.42 13.17
C SER A 107 12.27 -5.68 11.67
N VAL A 108 12.58 -6.91 11.29
CA VAL A 108 12.38 -7.43 9.94
C VAL A 108 11.57 -8.72 10.07
N MET A 109 10.47 -8.81 9.33
CA MET A 109 9.59 -9.96 9.32
C MET A 109 9.50 -10.49 7.89
N GLU A 110 10.01 -11.69 7.67
CA GLU A 110 10.01 -12.41 6.40
C GLU A 110 9.86 -13.92 6.65
N GLY A 111 9.52 -14.69 5.60
CA GLY A 111 9.30 -16.13 5.73
C GLY A 111 8.23 -16.45 6.77
N GLU A 112 8.52 -17.35 7.71
CA GLU A 112 7.59 -17.74 8.78
C GLU A 112 7.24 -16.56 9.71
N ALA A 113 8.17 -15.64 9.96
CA ALA A 113 7.92 -14.48 10.81
C ALA A 113 6.90 -13.49 10.21
N LEU A 114 6.70 -13.53 8.89
CA LEU A 114 5.66 -12.74 8.21
C LEU A 114 4.25 -13.11 8.67
N GLN A 115 4.03 -14.37 9.07
CA GLN A 115 2.74 -14.84 9.56
C GLN A 115 2.36 -14.16 10.89
N ASN A 116 3.36 -13.77 11.70
CA ASN A 116 3.12 -13.04 12.95
C ASN A 116 2.57 -11.64 12.71
N ALA A 117 2.88 -11.03 11.56
CA ALA A 117 2.35 -9.72 11.16
C ALA A 117 0.94 -9.82 10.54
N ARG A 118 0.42 -11.04 10.34
CA ARG A 118 -0.90 -11.29 9.75
C ARG A 118 -1.12 -10.49 8.45
N LEU A 119 -0.10 -10.48 7.57
CA LEU A 119 -0.12 -9.71 6.33
C LEU A 119 -1.20 -10.27 5.37
N LEU A 120 -2.19 -9.43 5.08
CA LEU A 120 -3.25 -9.70 4.12
C LEU A 120 -3.16 -8.72 2.95
N PHE A 121 -3.47 -9.23 1.76
CA PHE A 121 -3.73 -8.44 0.57
C PHE A 121 -5.19 -8.58 0.18
N GLY A 122 -5.92 -7.48 0.09
CA GLY A 122 -7.28 -7.42 -0.42
C GLY A 122 -7.29 -6.94 -1.86
N ARG A 123 -8.05 -7.60 -2.72
CA ARG A 123 -8.38 -7.12 -4.07
C ARG A 123 -9.89 -7.03 -4.21
N PHE A 124 -10.38 -5.87 -4.63
CA PHE A 124 -11.80 -5.60 -4.80
C PHE A 124 -12.04 -4.98 -6.17
N CYS A 125 -12.55 -5.80 -7.08
CA CYS A 125 -12.98 -5.37 -8.40
C CYS A 125 -14.17 -6.19 -8.89
N TYR A 126 -14.75 -5.78 -10.01
CA TYR A 126 -15.61 -6.65 -10.80
C TYR A 126 -14.79 -7.72 -11.54
N CYS A 127 -14.13 -8.58 -10.79
CA CYS A 127 -13.21 -9.60 -11.27
C CYS A 127 -13.64 -10.96 -10.68
N LYS A 128 -14.32 -11.77 -11.52
CA LYS A 128 -14.91 -13.05 -11.09
C LYS A 128 -13.83 -13.98 -10.52
N GLY A 129 -14.05 -14.45 -9.29
CA GLY A 129 -13.16 -15.40 -8.60
C GLY A 129 -11.83 -14.81 -8.08
N GLN A 130 -11.62 -13.50 -8.23
CA GLN A 130 -10.37 -12.83 -7.85
C GLN A 130 -10.55 -11.73 -6.80
N THR A 131 -11.78 -11.52 -6.35
CA THR A 131 -12.12 -10.56 -5.30
C THR A 131 -12.09 -11.24 -3.94
N GLY A 132 -11.46 -10.57 -2.97
CA GLY A 132 -11.36 -11.03 -1.59
C GLY A 132 -10.00 -10.75 -0.99
N TYR A 133 -9.79 -11.28 0.21
CA TYR A 133 -8.51 -11.22 0.91
C TYR A 133 -7.67 -12.48 0.65
N TYR A 134 -6.35 -12.29 0.66
CA TYR A 134 -5.34 -13.31 0.45
C TYR A 134 -4.29 -13.20 1.55
N ARG A 135 -3.98 -14.31 2.22
CA ARG A 135 -2.78 -14.41 3.08
C ARG A 135 -1.53 -14.25 2.22
N ILE A 136 -0.63 -13.38 2.64
CA ILE A 136 0.64 -13.16 1.97
C ILE A 136 1.74 -13.90 2.73
N ASN A 137 2.34 -14.87 2.05
CA ASN A 137 3.42 -15.70 2.60
C ASN A 137 4.78 -15.38 1.96
N GLN A 138 4.80 -14.53 0.94
CA GLN A 138 6.00 -14.14 0.21
C GLN A 138 6.13 -12.62 0.27
N GLY A 139 7.02 -12.16 1.15
CA GLY A 139 7.24 -10.74 1.36
C GLY A 139 8.12 -10.47 2.57
N ILE A 140 8.37 -9.19 2.80
CA ILE A 140 9.18 -8.66 3.88
C ILE A 140 8.57 -7.37 4.40
N ILE A 141 8.35 -7.32 5.72
CA ILE A 141 7.99 -6.09 6.43
C ILE A 141 9.20 -5.65 7.22
N ARG A 142 9.65 -4.42 6.97
CA ARG A 142 10.71 -3.76 7.74
C ARG A 142 10.11 -2.64 8.55
N VAL A 143 10.40 -2.65 9.83
CA VAL A 143 10.06 -1.60 10.78
C VAL A 143 11.35 -0.98 11.26
N SER A 144 11.45 0.34 11.19
CA SER A 144 12.51 1.11 11.82
C SER A 144 11.96 2.40 12.41
N GLY A 145 12.81 3.16 13.10
CA GLY A 145 12.41 4.45 13.70
C GLY A 145 12.89 4.60 15.14
N ASP A 146 12.23 5.50 15.84
CA ASP A 146 12.50 5.89 17.21
C ASP A 146 11.19 6.19 17.95
N ASP A 147 11.28 6.71 19.16
CA ASP A 147 10.14 7.01 20.04
C ASP A 147 9.19 8.10 19.47
N LYS A 148 9.57 8.82 18.43
CA LYS A 148 8.77 9.90 17.82
C LYS A 148 8.13 9.50 16.49
N LYS A 149 8.76 8.56 15.78
CA LYS A 149 8.28 8.14 14.46
C LYS A 149 8.68 6.70 14.16
N ARG A 150 7.82 6.02 13.42
CA ARG A 150 8.08 4.69 12.87
C ARG A 150 7.99 4.71 11.36
N VAL A 151 8.93 4.03 10.71
CA VAL A 151 8.98 3.85 9.26
C VAL A 151 8.70 2.40 8.96
N PHE A 152 7.75 2.18 8.07
CA PHE A 152 7.35 0.87 7.59
C PHE A 152 7.71 0.76 6.11
N SER A 153 8.31 -0.36 5.73
CA SER A 153 8.51 -0.78 4.34
C SER A 153 7.94 -2.17 4.19
N VAL A 154 6.99 -2.36 3.29
CA VAL A 154 6.34 -3.64 3.02
C VAL A 154 6.56 -3.96 1.56
N ASP A 155 7.29 -5.03 1.27
CA ASP A 155 7.47 -5.57 -0.08
C ASP A 155 6.85 -6.95 -0.12
N PHE A 156 6.02 -7.26 -1.11
CA PHE A 156 5.34 -8.55 -1.16
C PHE A 156 4.87 -8.94 -2.56
N THR A 157 4.64 -10.23 -2.74
CA THR A 157 4.07 -10.82 -3.94
C THR A 157 2.90 -11.72 -3.60
N ASN A 158 1.90 -11.70 -4.47
CA ASN A 158 0.71 -12.52 -4.40
C ASN A 158 0.59 -13.35 -5.68
N PRO A 159 0.86 -14.66 -5.64
CA PRO A 159 0.76 -15.51 -6.83
C PRO A 159 -0.69 -15.83 -7.20
N LYS A 160 -1.67 -15.59 -6.31
CA LYS A 160 -3.07 -16.03 -6.50
C LYS A 160 -3.90 -15.08 -7.34
N THR A 161 -3.58 -13.78 -7.34
CA THR A 161 -4.30 -12.80 -8.13
C THR A 161 -3.38 -11.64 -8.51
N PRO A 162 -3.54 -11.03 -9.70
CA PRO A 162 -2.82 -9.81 -10.06
C PRO A 162 -2.87 -8.74 -8.97
N GLN A 163 -1.77 -8.01 -8.82
CA GLN A 163 -1.62 -6.89 -7.88
C GLN A 163 -1.01 -5.68 -8.61
N VAL A 164 -1.43 -4.48 -8.23
CA VAL A 164 -0.85 -3.20 -8.64
C VAL A 164 0.17 -2.75 -7.59
N LEU A 165 -0.19 -2.82 -6.31
CA LEU A 165 0.72 -2.56 -5.20
C LEU A 165 1.57 -3.79 -4.92
N SER A 166 2.89 -3.64 -4.98
CA SER A 166 3.88 -4.67 -4.57
C SER A 166 4.88 -4.18 -3.53
N SER A 167 4.98 -2.86 -3.36
CA SER A 167 5.79 -2.23 -2.34
C SER A 167 5.09 -1.00 -1.81
N VAL A 168 5.10 -0.82 -0.49
CA VAL A 168 4.66 0.41 0.15
C VAL A 168 5.64 0.82 1.24
N LYS A 169 5.99 2.10 1.26
CA LYS A 169 6.79 2.71 2.31
C LYS A 169 6.04 3.88 2.92
N PHE A 170 5.94 3.93 4.23
CA PHE A 170 5.27 5.04 4.92
C PHE A 170 5.88 5.31 6.29
N THR A 171 5.63 6.50 6.82
CA THR A 171 6.01 6.91 8.16
C THR A 171 4.79 7.21 8.99
N VAL A 172 4.82 6.84 10.25
CA VAL A 172 3.81 7.16 11.25
C VAL A 172 4.47 7.94 12.37
N ARG A 173 3.92 9.10 12.72
CA ARG A 173 4.29 9.86 13.92
C ARG A 173 3.55 9.25 15.12
N LEU A 174 4.29 8.99 16.19
CA LEU A 174 3.78 8.42 17.43
C LEU A 174 3.27 9.51 18.38
#